data_AF-A0A6I1WEG1-F1
#
_entry.id   AF-A0A6I1WEG1-F1
#
_cell.length_a   1.000
_cell.length_b   1.000
_cell.length_c   1.000
_cell.angle_alpha   90.00
_cell.angle_beta   90.00
_cell.angle_gamma   90.00
#
_symmetry.space_group_name_H-M   'P 1'
#
loop_
_entity.id
_entity.type
_entity.pdbx_description
1 polymer ?
#
loop_
_entity_poly.entity_id
_entity_poly.type
_entity_poly.pdbx_seq_one_letter_code
_entity_poly.pdbx_strand_id
1 'polypeptide(L)'
;MQPKYTAAQWEQVSPAFRGLAVGTVEMAKAVLVDGVRPSDLARQSDVSRQLVYAAVQRVRKILEEHQAQELVPVMVWLPPELAEQVRKMAAPYDQPAVKGKVSKK
;
A
#
# COMPACT_ATOMS: atom_id res chain seq x y z
N MET A 1 -13.59 -11.52 -0.55
CA MET A 1 -13.38 -10.17 0.03
C MET A 1 -13.41 -9.18 -1.12
N GLN A 2 -13.56 -7.88 -0.86
CA GLN A 2 -13.31 -6.89 -1.91
C GLN A 2 -11.79 -6.69 -2.06
N PRO A 3 -11.25 -6.64 -3.29
CA PRO A 3 -9.83 -6.41 -3.52
C PRO A 3 -9.46 -5.00 -3.06
N LYS A 4 -8.34 -4.88 -2.35
CA LYS A 4 -7.84 -3.60 -1.81
C LYS A 4 -6.90 -2.87 -2.76
N TYR A 5 -6.25 -3.61 -3.67
CA TYR A 5 -5.34 -3.06 -4.66
C TYR A 5 -5.66 -3.62 -6.04
N THR A 6 -5.47 -2.80 -7.06
CA THR A 6 -5.45 -3.27 -8.45
C THR A 6 -4.12 -3.97 -8.77
N ALA A 7 -4.09 -4.79 -9.82
CA ALA A 7 -2.85 -5.41 -10.28
C ALA A 7 -1.76 -4.35 -10.62
N ALA A 8 -2.15 -3.23 -11.23
CA ALA A 8 -1.23 -2.15 -11.56
C ALA A 8 -0.59 -1.50 -10.31
N GLN A 9 -1.38 -1.27 -9.26
CA GLN A 9 -0.86 -0.76 -7.98
C GLN A 9 0.06 -1.77 -7.31
N TRP A 10 -0.25 -3.07 -7.41
CA TRP A 10 0.58 -4.13 -6.86
C TRP A 10 1.95 -4.22 -7.53
N GLU A 11 2.02 -4.04 -8.86
CA GLU A 11 3.29 -4.04 -9.59
C GLU A 11 4.20 -2.87 -9.20
N GLN A 12 3.62 -1.70 -8.87
CA GLN A 12 4.39 -0.53 -8.41
C GLN A 12 5.10 -0.77 -7.08
N VAL A 13 4.47 -1.54 -6.19
CA VAL A 13 5.00 -1.86 -4.85
C VAL A 13 5.74 -3.19 -4.81
N SER A 14 5.71 -3.99 -5.88
CA SER A 14 6.40 -5.28 -5.98
C SER A 14 7.90 -5.22 -5.66
N PRO A 15 8.66 -4.14 -5.99
CA PRO A 15 10.07 -4.04 -5.62
C PRO A 15 10.30 -3.98 -4.10
N ALA A 16 9.33 -3.53 -3.32
CA ALA A 16 9.42 -3.49 -1.85
C ALA A 16 9.42 -4.89 -1.23
N PHE A 17 8.91 -5.90 -1.94
CA PHE A 17 8.78 -7.26 -1.44
C PHE A 17 10.00 -8.14 -1.73
N ARG A 18 11.08 -7.62 -2.31
CA ARG A 18 12.28 -8.41 -2.69
C ARG A 18 12.92 -9.19 -1.53
N GLY A 19 12.70 -8.77 -0.28
CA GLY A 19 13.17 -9.48 0.92
C GLY A 19 12.22 -10.56 1.46
N LEU A 20 11.03 -10.72 0.87
CA LEU A 20 10.06 -11.73 1.26
C LEU A 20 10.17 -12.98 0.39
N ALA A 21 9.84 -14.13 0.97
CA ALA A 21 9.70 -15.37 0.21
C ALA A 21 8.56 -15.23 -0.82
N VAL A 22 8.77 -15.74 -2.04
CA VAL A 22 7.83 -15.64 -3.17
C VAL A 22 6.42 -16.09 -2.77
N GLY A 23 6.29 -17.24 -2.11
CA GLY A 23 4.99 -17.75 -1.65
C GLY A 23 4.28 -16.83 -0.65
N THR A 24 5.02 -16.00 0.12
CA THR A 24 4.42 -14.99 1.00
C THR A 24 3.78 -13.86 0.21
N VAL A 25 4.46 -13.42 -0.86
CA VAL A 25 3.97 -12.36 -1.76
C VAL A 25 2.78 -12.86 -2.58
N GLU A 26 2.81 -14.10 -3.07
CA GLU A 26 1.72 -14.72 -3.82
C GLU A 26 0.46 -14.90 -2.96
N MET A 27 0.59 -15.41 -1.73
CA MET A 27 -0.55 -15.52 -0.81
C MET A 27 -1.17 -14.15 -0.50
N ALA A 28 -0.34 -13.12 -0.31
CA ALA A 28 -0.83 -11.77 -0.07
C ALA A 28 -1.50 -11.17 -1.32
N LYS A 29 -0.96 -11.40 -2.52
CA LYS A 29 -1.56 -10.98 -3.80
C LYS A 29 -2.93 -11.60 -4.00
N ALA A 30 -3.07 -12.91 -3.78
CA ALA A 30 -4.35 -13.61 -3.89
C ALA A 30 -5.44 -13.01 -2.99
N VAL A 31 -5.09 -12.55 -1.79
CA VAL A 31 -6.05 -11.94 -0.86
C VAL A 31 -6.29 -10.46 -1.14
N LEU A 32 -5.23 -9.69 -1.40
CA LEU A 32 -5.28 -8.22 -1.47
C LEU A 32 -5.60 -7.68 -2.86
N VAL A 33 -5.26 -8.44 -3.91
CA VAL A 33 -5.48 -8.08 -5.32
C VAL A 33 -6.59 -8.92 -5.93
N ASP A 34 -6.54 -10.24 -5.76
CA ASP A 34 -7.52 -11.14 -6.40
C ASP A 34 -8.79 -11.34 -5.54
N GLY A 35 -8.81 -10.79 -4.31
CA GLY A 35 -9.98 -10.79 -3.43
C GLY A 35 -10.35 -12.17 -2.84
N VAL A 36 -9.48 -13.16 -2.97
CA VAL A 36 -9.68 -14.52 -2.46
C VAL A 36 -9.79 -14.48 -0.93
N ARG A 37 -10.74 -15.24 -0.37
CA ARG A 37 -10.90 -15.31 1.09
C ARG A 37 -9.74 -16.11 1.70
N PRO A 38 -9.11 -15.66 2.80
CA PRO A 38 -8.00 -16.38 3.44
C PRO A 38 -8.32 -17.84 3.83
N SER A 39 -9.57 -18.12 4.20
CA SER A 39 -10.04 -19.49 4.48
C SER A 39 -10.00 -20.39 3.25
N ASP A 40 -10.38 -19.84 2.10
CA ASP A 40 -10.52 -20.58 0.86
C ASP A 40 -9.13 -20.79 0.25
N LEU A 41 -8.25 -19.79 0.36
CA LEU A 41 -6.85 -19.89 -0.03
C LEU A 41 -6.10 -20.94 0.80
N ALA A 42 -6.31 -20.95 2.13
CA ALA A 42 -5.71 -21.96 3.01
C ALA A 42 -6.10 -23.38 2.59
N ARG A 43 -7.37 -23.60 2.22
CA ARG A 43 -7.86 -24.91 1.73
C ARG A 43 -7.29 -25.26 0.36
N GLN A 44 -7.17 -24.30 -0.56
CA GLN A 44 -6.67 -24.53 -1.92
C GLN A 44 -5.17 -24.81 -1.96
N SER A 45 -4.41 -24.16 -1.09
CA SER A 45 -2.95 -24.26 -1.04
C SER A 45 -2.44 -25.28 -0.02
N ASP A 46 -3.33 -26.03 0.65
CA ASP A 46 -3.01 -26.99 1.72
C ASP A 46 -2.08 -26.40 2.81
N VAL A 47 -2.40 -25.18 3.25
CA VAL A 47 -1.65 -24.47 4.30
C VAL A 47 -2.57 -24.07 5.44
N SER A 48 -1.97 -23.80 6.61
CA SER A 48 -2.75 -23.29 7.74
C SER A 48 -3.29 -21.88 7.45
N ARG A 49 -4.49 -21.59 7.96
CA ARG A 49 -5.06 -20.23 7.92
C ARG A 49 -4.12 -19.22 8.57
N GLN A 50 -3.42 -19.62 9.64
CA GLN A 50 -2.46 -18.77 10.35
C GLN A 50 -1.31 -18.32 9.43
N LEU A 51 -0.81 -19.22 8.57
CA LEU A 51 0.23 -18.88 7.60
C LEU A 51 -0.26 -17.82 6.62
N VAL A 52 -1.46 -17.98 6.07
CA VAL A 52 -2.06 -17.01 5.15
C VAL A 52 -2.22 -15.65 5.82
N TYR A 53 -2.75 -15.61 7.05
CA TYR A 53 -2.88 -14.35 7.79
C TYR A 53 -1.51 -13.72 8.08
N ALA A 54 -0.50 -14.50 8.47
CA ALA A 54 0.84 -14.01 8.72
C ALA A 54 1.49 -13.43 7.45
N ALA A 55 1.29 -14.06 6.29
CA ALA A 55 1.77 -13.57 5.01
C ALA A 55 1.12 -12.23 4.62
N VAL A 56 -0.21 -12.15 4.73
CA VAL A 56 -0.96 -10.92 4.48
C VAL A 56 -0.53 -9.80 5.41
N GLN A 57 -0.30 -10.08 6.70
CA GLN A 57 0.14 -9.08 7.68
C GLN A 57 1.56 -8.57 7.40
N ARG A 58 2.51 -9.45 7.05
CA ARG A 58 3.87 -9.02 6.67
C ARG A 58 3.86 -8.10 5.47
N VAL A 59 3.08 -8.43 4.45
CA VAL A 59 2.98 -7.59 3.26
C VAL A 59 2.25 -6.28 3.55
N ARG A 60 1.19 -6.30 4.36
CA ARG A 60 0.51 -5.07 4.81
C ARG A 60 1.44 -4.12 5.56
N LYS A 61 2.29 -4.63 6.45
CA LYS A 61 3.25 -3.79 7.17
C LYS A 61 4.22 -3.09 6.22
N ILE A 62 4.74 -3.80 5.22
CA ILE A 62 5.59 -3.20 4.18
C ILE A 62 4.79 -2.18 3.37
N LEU A 63 3.56 -2.51 2.98
CA LEU A 63 2.68 -1.58 2.27
C LEU A 63 2.40 -0.32 3.09
N GLU A 64 2.13 -0.44 4.39
CA GLU A 64 1.92 0.66 5.33
C GLU A 64 3.19 1.50 5.52
N GLU A 65 4.37 0.89 5.59
CA GLU A 65 5.66 1.61 5.62
C GLU A 65 5.92 2.37 4.31
N HIS A 66 5.49 1.81 3.18
CA HIS A 66 5.53 2.45 1.87
C HIS A 66 4.36 3.43 1.62
N GLN A 67 3.26 3.34 2.39
CA GLN A 67 2.04 4.14 2.32
C GLN A 67 1.89 5.11 3.50
N ALA A 68 2.83 5.20 4.44
CA ALA A 68 2.85 6.27 5.46
C ALA A 68 2.93 7.69 4.86
N GLN A 69 3.01 7.80 3.53
CA GLN A 69 2.60 8.94 2.73
C GLN A 69 1.36 8.58 1.88
N GLU A 70 0.17 8.46 2.49
CA GLU A 70 -1.12 8.19 1.81
C GLU A 70 -1.65 9.44 1.08
N LEU A 71 -0.85 10.06 0.23
CA LEU A 71 -1.27 11.20 -0.58
C LEU A 71 -1.32 10.78 -2.05
N VAL A 72 -2.50 10.94 -2.66
CA VAL A 72 -2.70 10.70 -4.10
C VAL A 72 -2.65 12.06 -4.82
N PRO A 73 -1.77 12.25 -5.82
CA PRO A 73 -1.76 13.49 -6.58
C PRO A 73 -2.99 13.59 -7.47
N VAL A 74 -3.72 14.71 -7.37
CA VAL A 74 -4.93 14.96 -8.16
C VAL A 74 -4.73 16.24 -8.98
N MET A 75 -4.76 16.12 -10.31
CA MET A 75 -4.73 17.25 -11.25
C MET A 75 -6.11 17.44 -11.86
N VAL A 76 -6.77 18.55 -11.52
CA VAL A 76 -8.13 18.88 -11.97
C VAL A 76 -8.24 20.37 -12.27
N TRP A 77 -9.12 20.74 -13.22
CA TRP A 77 -9.48 22.13 -13.47
C TRP A 77 -10.64 22.53 -12.56
N LEU A 78 -10.46 23.58 -11.78
CA LEU A 78 -11.46 24.10 -10.84
C LEU A 78 -11.60 25.63 -11.01
N PRO A 79 -12.80 26.19 -10.78
CA PRO A 79 -12.97 27.62 -10.57
C PRO A 79 -12.05 28.14 -9.45
N PRO A 80 -11.59 29.41 -9.51
CA PRO A 80 -10.62 29.97 -8.56
C PRO A 80 -10.98 29.75 -7.08
N GLU A 81 -12.25 29.87 -6.73
CA GLU A 81 -12.77 29.78 -5.37
C GLU A 81 -12.63 28.35 -4.78
N LEU A 82 -12.80 27.32 -5.62
CA LEU A 82 -12.63 25.92 -5.23
C LEU A 82 -11.16 25.52 -5.20
N ALA A 83 -10.34 26.09 -6.09
CA ALA A 83 -8.90 25.88 -6.08
C ALA A 83 -8.25 26.36 -4.77
N GLU A 84 -8.70 27.50 -4.22
CA GLU A 84 -8.22 27.98 -2.91
C GLU A 84 -8.60 27.04 -1.75
N GLN A 85 -9.80 26.46 -1.78
CA GLN A 85 -10.23 25.51 -0.76
C GLN A 85 -9.37 24.24 -0.78
N VAL A 86 -9.09 23.70 -1.97
CA VAL A 86 -8.20 22.54 -2.14
C VAL A 86 -6.78 22.86 -1.67
N ARG A 87 -6.25 24.04 -1.98
CA ARG A 87 -4.93 24.50 -1.48
C ARG A 87 -4.88 24.56 0.05
N LYS A 88 -5.92 25.07 0.71
CA LYS A 88 -6.01 25.12 2.18
C LYS A 88 -6.09 23.72 2.79
N MET A 89 -6.86 22.81 2.20
CA MET A 89 -6.95 21.41 2.64
C MET A 89 -5.63 20.67 2.46
N ALA A 90 -4.87 20.98 1.41
CA ALA A 90 -3.57 20.41 1.13
C ALA A 90 -2.43 21.01 2.00
N ALA A 91 -2.61 22.17 2.61
CA ALA A 91 -1.57 22.87 3.37
C ALA A 91 -0.88 22.06 4.49
N PRO A 92 -1.56 21.19 5.27
CA PRO A 92 -0.91 20.32 6.25
C PRO A 92 -0.06 19.20 5.64
N TYR A 93 -0.28 18.93 4.36
CA TYR A 93 0.33 17.84 3.59
C TYR A 93 1.35 18.36 2.56
N ASP A 94 1.41 19.68 2.38
CA ASP A 94 2.37 20.40 1.56
C ASP A 94 3.72 20.40 2.30
N GLN A 95 4.37 19.23 2.37
CA GLN A 95 5.70 19.13 2.94
C GLN A 95 6.74 19.63 1.93
N PRO A 96 7.68 20.48 2.39
CA PRO A 96 8.73 21.02 1.55
C PRO A 96 9.69 19.92 1.10
N ALA A 97 10.24 20.11 -0.10
CA ALA A 97 11.41 19.40 -0.59
C ALA A 97 12.48 19.23 0.51
N VAL A 98 12.92 17.98 0.70
CA VAL A 98 14.23 17.55 1.23
C VAL A 98 15.00 18.60 2.04
N LYS A 99 15.01 18.49 3.38
CA LYS A 99 16.09 19.08 4.21
C LYS A 99 16.46 18.18 5.40
N GLY A 100 17.72 17.75 5.43
CA GLY A 100 18.49 17.63 6.68
C GLY A 100 18.90 16.23 7.14
N LYS A 101 19.86 15.57 6.46
CA LYS A 101 20.83 14.76 7.20
C LYS A 101 21.75 15.71 7.96
N VAL A 102 21.53 15.90 9.25
CA VAL A 102 22.58 16.31 10.19
C VAL A 102 22.46 15.41 11.42
N SER A 103 23.12 14.26 11.36
CA SER A 103 23.37 13.42 12.53
C SER A 103 24.64 13.93 13.20
N LYS A 104 24.49 14.54 14.38
CA LYS A 104 25.61 14.81 15.30
C LYS A 104 25.74 13.60 16.22
N LYS A 105 26.93 13.02 16.28
CA LYS A 105 27.44 12.32 17.47
C LYS A 105 28.89 12.75 17.66
#